data_AF-A0A946AKX6-F1
#
_entry.id   AF-A0A946AKX6-F1
#
_cell.length_a   1.000
_cell.length_b   1.000
_cell.length_c   1.000
_cell.angle_alpha   90.00
_cell.angle_beta   90.00
_cell.angle_gamma   90.00
#
_symmetry.space_group_name_H-M   'P 1'
#
loop_
_entity.id
_entity.type
_entity.pdbx_description
1 polymer ?
#
loop_
_entity_poly.entity_id
_entity_poly.type
_entity_poly.pdbx_seq_one_letter_code
_entity_poly.pdbx_strand_id
1 'polypeptide(L)'
;MIYGRQDDTIYLHGARKARVIRLLEKTTRACLNVTLLDGLVLARSAFNSSMNYRSVSVFGEPALVEGNDEKLQAMRLVAEHSMPGRWADVRDSHEREVKMTGVIALKIQSAAAKISSGKPDDEEEDYEIPVWAGVLPVTTTIGALENDDRLLPGADPSDAVRALQNRTL
;
A
#
# COMPACT_ATOMS: atom_id res chain seq x y z
N MET A 1 -3.23 7.09 1.05
CA MET A 1 -2.27 7.37 2.14
C MET A 1 -1.36 6.17 2.24
N ILE A 2 -0.06 6.34 2.49
CA ILE A 2 0.78 5.18 2.84
C ILE A 2 0.42 4.73 4.25
N TYR A 3 0.63 3.45 4.53
CA TYR A 3 0.30 2.84 5.80
C TYR A 3 1.39 1.87 6.24
N GLY A 4 1.39 1.56 7.53
CA GLY A 4 2.10 0.42 8.09
C GLY A 4 1.12 -0.44 8.89
N ARG A 5 1.40 -1.73 9.04
CA ARG A 5 0.62 -2.61 9.89
C ARG A 5 1.51 -3.24 10.94
N GLN A 6 1.05 -3.23 12.19
CA GLN A 6 1.61 -4.05 13.27
C GLN A 6 0.45 -4.79 13.91
N ASP A 7 0.53 -6.12 13.90
CA ASP A 7 -0.54 -7.00 14.41
C ASP A 7 -1.91 -6.54 13.86
N ASP A 8 -2.89 -6.35 14.72
CA ASP A 8 -4.26 -5.97 14.34
C ASP A 8 -4.47 -4.45 14.24
N THR A 9 -3.41 -3.66 14.06
CA THR A 9 -3.50 -2.20 13.91
C THR A 9 -2.83 -1.71 12.64
N ILE A 10 -3.54 -0.88 11.89
CA ILE A 10 -3.02 -0.18 10.71
C ILE A 10 -2.75 1.28 11.07
N TYR A 11 -1.55 1.76 10.79
CA TYR A 11 -1.15 3.15 11.02
C TYR A 11 -1.18 3.91 9.70
N LEU A 12 -1.97 4.98 9.62
CA LEU A 12 -2.11 5.85 8.45
C LEU A 12 -1.44 7.18 8.76
N HIS A 13 -0.46 7.60 7.97
CA HIS A 13 0.24 8.87 8.21
C HIS A 13 -0.11 9.94 7.17
N GLY A 14 0.03 11.21 7.57
CA GLY A 14 -0.06 12.38 6.71
C GLY A 14 0.21 13.66 7.48
N ALA A 15 0.03 14.82 6.85
CA ALA A 15 0.14 16.09 7.58
C ALA A 15 -0.94 16.18 8.67
N ARG A 16 -0.58 16.61 9.89
CA ARG A 16 -1.51 16.76 11.03
C ARG A 16 -2.69 17.68 10.70
N LYS A 17 -2.46 18.68 9.85
CA LYS A 17 -3.49 19.63 9.38
C LYS A 17 -4.30 19.13 8.18
N ALA A 18 -3.97 17.97 7.59
CA ALA A 18 -4.69 17.43 6.44
C ALA A 18 -6.15 17.16 6.81
N ARG A 19 -7.06 17.48 5.88
CA ARG A 19 -8.50 17.29 6.07
C ARG A 19 -8.85 15.84 6.44
N VAL A 20 -8.22 14.86 5.78
CA VAL A 20 -8.46 13.43 6.04
C VAL A 20 -8.10 13.03 7.48
N ILE A 21 -6.98 13.50 8.02
CA ILE A 21 -6.57 13.21 9.40
C ILE A 21 -7.57 13.80 10.40
N ARG A 22 -7.98 15.07 10.20
CA ARG A 22 -8.97 15.74 11.05
C ARG A 22 -10.36 15.10 11.00
N LEU A 23 -10.72 14.51 9.87
CA LEU A 23 -11.98 13.77 9.72
C LEU A 23 -11.91 12.42 10.42
N LEU A 24 -10.80 11.69 10.24
CA LEU A 24 -10.56 10.40 10.88
C LEU A 24 -10.49 10.54 12.41
N GLU A 25 -9.91 11.62 12.94
CA GLU A 25 -9.90 11.93 14.37
C GLU A 25 -11.30 12.14 14.98
N LYS A 26 -12.30 12.51 14.16
CA LYS A 26 -13.64 12.87 14.62
C LYS A 26 -14.72 11.83 14.30
N THR A 27 -14.36 10.74 13.62
CA THR A 27 -15.29 9.67 13.28
C THR A 27 -15.02 8.46 14.16
N THR A 28 -16.06 7.68 14.44
CA THR A 28 -15.95 6.41 15.19
C THR A 28 -15.78 5.21 14.27
N ARG A 29 -15.91 5.41 12.94
CA ARG A 29 -15.82 4.34 11.95
C ARG A 29 -15.07 4.81 10.71
N ALA A 30 -14.16 3.98 10.25
CA ALA A 30 -13.47 4.13 8.98
C ALA A 30 -13.40 2.79 8.24
N CYS A 31 -13.29 2.89 6.92
CA CYS A 31 -12.99 1.76 6.05
C CYS A 31 -11.69 2.06 5.27
N LEU A 32 -10.75 1.12 5.29
CA LEU A 32 -9.55 1.13 4.46
C LEU A 32 -9.70 0.05 3.40
N ASN A 33 -9.52 0.42 2.13
CA ASN A 33 -9.48 -0.53 1.03
C ASN A 33 -8.05 -0.63 0.48
N VAL A 34 -7.58 -1.85 0.29
CA VAL A 34 -6.32 -2.15 -0.41
C VAL A 34 -6.65 -3.09 -1.57
N THR A 35 -6.18 -2.76 -2.77
CA THR A 35 -6.39 -3.56 -3.99
C THR A 35 -5.06 -3.67 -4.74
N LEU A 36 -4.72 -4.90 -5.13
CA LEU A 36 -3.63 -5.23 -6.05
C LEU A 36 -4.25 -5.76 -7.33
N LEU A 37 -3.91 -5.15 -8.47
CA LEU A 37 -4.34 -5.60 -9.80
C LEU A 37 -3.28 -6.53 -10.36
N ASP A 38 -3.67 -7.76 -10.68
CA ASP A 38 -2.76 -8.84 -11.10
C ASP A 38 -2.93 -9.20 -12.59
N GLY A 39 -4.02 -8.81 -13.24
CA GLY A 39 -4.21 -9.01 -14.67
C GLY A 39 -5.56 -8.57 -15.23
N LEU A 40 -5.61 -8.36 -16.55
CA LEU A 40 -6.84 -8.15 -17.30
C LEU A 40 -7.30 -9.48 -17.90
N VAL A 41 -8.53 -9.89 -17.63
CA VAL A 41 -9.15 -11.10 -18.18
C VAL A 41 -9.94 -10.69 -19.42
N LEU A 42 -9.46 -11.10 -20.58
CA LEU A 42 -9.98 -10.71 -21.89
C LEU A 42 -10.72 -11.92 -22.45
N ALA A 43 -12.03 -11.94 -22.29
CA ALA A 43 -12.90 -13.02 -22.76
C ALA A 43 -13.33 -12.77 -24.22
N ARG A 44 -14.05 -13.73 -24.81
CA ARG A 44 -14.57 -13.60 -26.18
C ARG A 44 -15.78 -12.66 -26.24
N SER A 45 -16.48 -12.51 -25.13
CA SER A 45 -17.50 -11.47 -24.92
C SER A 45 -17.02 -10.37 -23.97
N ALA A 46 -17.50 -9.15 -24.18
CA ALA A 46 -17.23 -8.05 -23.25
C ALA A 46 -17.86 -8.29 -21.87
N PHE A 47 -18.94 -9.07 -21.80
CA PHE A 47 -19.64 -9.40 -20.56
C PHE A 47 -18.81 -10.32 -19.65
N ASN A 48 -18.16 -11.33 -20.24
CA ASN A 48 -17.32 -12.27 -19.50
C ASN A 48 -15.89 -11.76 -19.25
N SER A 49 -15.54 -10.61 -19.83
CA SER A 49 -14.27 -9.95 -19.56
C SER A 49 -14.24 -9.36 -18.14
N SER A 50 -13.08 -9.43 -17.49
CA SER A 50 -12.93 -9.07 -16.07
C SER A 50 -11.48 -8.73 -15.71
N MET A 51 -11.14 -8.83 -14.42
CA MET A 51 -9.79 -8.60 -13.90
C MET A 51 -9.43 -9.64 -12.84
N ASN A 52 -8.15 -10.00 -12.80
CA ASN A 52 -7.53 -10.71 -11.70
C ASN A 52 -7.00 -9.69 -10.69
N TYR A 53 -7.33 -9.86 -9.42
CA TYR A 53 -6.98 -8.94 -8.34
C TYR A 53 -7.03 -9.61 -6.97
N ARG A 54 -6.33 -9.01 -6.01
CA ARG A 54 -6.45 -9.28 -4.58
C ARG A 54 -6.91 -8.00 -3.90
N SER A 55 -7.99 -8.05 -3.14
CA SER A 55 -8.47 -6.88 -2.40
C SER A 55 -8.93 -7.22 -1.00
N VAL A 56 -8.86 -6.22 -0.12
CA VAL A 56 -9.40 -6.28 1.24
C VAL A 56 -10.04 -4.94 1.61
N SER A 57 -11.23 -5.02 2.20
CA SER A 57 -11.89 -3.93 2.91
C SER A 57 -11.77 -4.17 4.40
N VAL A 58 -11.12 -3.26 5.11
CA VAL A 58 -10.89 -3.30 6.56
C VAL A 58 -11.75 -2.25 7.24
N PHE A 59 -12.51 -2.65 8.25
CA PHE A 59 -13.35 -1.77 9.04
C PHE A 59 -12.80 -1.67 10.46
N GLY A 60 -12.83 -0.46 11.01
CA GLY A 60 -12.36 -0.21 12.36
C GLY A 60 -12.68 1.18 12.87
N GLU A 61 -12.28 1.43 14.10
CA GLU A 61 -12.36 2.73 14.74
C GLU A 61 -11.01 3.44 14.61
N PRO A 62 -10.94 4.58 13.91
CA PRO A 62 -9.72 5.37 13.82
C PRO A 62 -9.50 6.17 15.11
N ALA A 63 -8.28 6.18 15.61
CA ALA A 63 -7.85 7.02 16.72
C ALA A 63 -6.59 7.78 16.33
N LEU A 64 -6.49 9.05 16.74
CA LEU A 64 -5.25 9.80 16.60
C LEU A 64 -4.21 9.24 17.56
N VAL A 65 -2.99 9.00 17.07
CA VAL A 65 -1.86 8.67 17.93
C VAL A 65 -1.39 9.96 18.62
N GLU A 66 -1.53 9.98 19.94
CA GLU A 66 -1.11 11.08 20.82
C GLU A 66 0.24 10.75 21.47
N GLY A 67 0.91 11.75 22.03
CA GLY A 67 2.25 11.57 22.60
C GLY A 67 3.36 11.51 21.55
N ASN A 68 4.57 11.87 21.99
CA ASN A 68 5.71 11.99 21.09
C ASN A 68 6.29 10.61 20.73
N ASP A 69 6.47 9.74 21.71
CA ASP A 69 7.15 8.45 21.53
C ASP A 69 6.28 7.46 20.76
N GLU A 70 4.98 7.40 21.05
CA GLU A 70 4.03 6.59 20.28
C GLU A 70 3.96 7.04 18.83
N LYS A 71 3.98 8.36 18.58
CA LYS A 71 4.00 8.89 17.22
C LYS A 71 5.28 8.53 16.48
N LEU A 72 6.44 8.64 17.14
CA LEU A 72 7.72 8.22 16.55
C LEU A 72 7.71 6.74 16.20
N GLN A 73 7.21 5.89 17.09
CA GLN A 73 7.06 4.47 16.84
C GLN A 73 6.11 4.21 15.66
N ALA A 74 4.97 4.88 15.60
CA ALA A 74 4.03 4.73 14.50
C ALA A 74 4.61 5.22 13.15
N MET A 75 5.36 6.32 13.16
CA MET A 75 6.10 6.79 11.98
C MET A 75 7.15 5.77 11.53
N ARG A 76 7.88 5.16 12.46
CA ARG A 76 8.83 4.08 12.19
C ARG A 76 8.12 2.88 11.56
N LEU A 77 6.99 2.44 12.10
CA LEU A 77 6.22 1.31 11.55
C LEU A 77 5.76 1.57 10.10
N VAL A 78 5.32 2.79 9.80
CA VAL A 78 4.93 3.19 8.44
C VAL A 78 6.14 3.20 7.50
N ALA A 79 7.28 3.73 7.96
CA ALA A 79 8.51 3.75 7.19
C ALA A 79 9.03 2.33 6.92
N GLU A 80 9.11 1.48 7.95
CA GLU A 80 9.61 0.11 7.82
C GLU A 80 8.68 -0.79 7.00
N HIS A 81 7.37 -0.52 6.98
CA HIS A 81 6.44 -1.24 6.11
C HIS A 81 6.64 -0.91 4.62
N SER A 82 6.99 0.35 4.30
CA SER A 82 7.13 0.82 2.92
C SER A 82 8.55 0.72 2.39
N MET A 83 9.54 0.95 3.25
CA MET A 83 10.97 0.98 2.96
C MET A 83 11.74 0.27 4.09
N PRO A 84 11.65 -1.07 4.19
CA PRO A 84 12.33 -1.84 5.24
C PRO A 84 13.82 -1.49 5.37
N GLY A 85 14.26 -1.24 6.60
CA GLY A 85 15.62 -0.85 6.97
C GLY A 85 15.96 0.63 6.77
N ARG A 86 15.14 1.39 6.04
CA ARG A 86 15.47 2.80 5.73
C ARG A 86 15.46 3.70 6.96
N TRP A 87 14.68 3.37 8.00
CA TRP A 87 14.62 4.18 9.22
C TRP A 87 15.98 4.28 9.92
N ALA A 88 16.78 3.21 9.87
CA ALA A 88 18.09 3.18 10.51
C ALA A 88 19.17 3.98 9.75
N ASP A 89 18.99 4.20 8.44
CA ASP A 89 19.96 4.89 7.59
C ASP A 89 19.81 6.42 7.62
N VAL A 90 18.67 6.92 8.07
CA VAL A 90 18.35 8.36 8.04
C VAL A 90 18.51 8.95 9.43
N ARG A 91 18.80 10.26 9.47
CA ARG A 91 18.83 11.00 10.74
C ARG A 91 17.49 10.90 11.47
N ASP A 92 17.54 11.06 12.78
CA ASP A 92 16.35 11.15 13.61
C ASP A 92 15.43 12.29 13.16
N SER A 93 14.12 12.08 13.39
CA SER A 93 13.11 13.10 13.15
C SER A 93 13.29 14.28 14.11
N HIS A 94 13.28 15.49 13.56
CA HIS A 94 13.25 16.69 14.38
C HIS A 94 11.88 16.85 15.06
N GLU A 95 11.83 17.49 16.23
CA GLU A 95 10.57 17.73 16.94
C GLU A 95 9.49 18.39 16.07
N ARG A 96 9.89 19.34 15.21
CA ARG A 96 8.95 20.02 14.30
C ARG A 96 8.31 19.06 13.30
N GLU A 97 9.05 18.05 12.84
CA GLU A 97 8.61 17.03 11.88
C GLU A 97 7.60 16.08 12.55
N VAL A 98 7.87 15.71 13.81
CA VAL A 98 6.94 14.91 14.63
C VAL A 98 5.66 15.70 14.93
N LYS A 99 5.79 16.99 15.29
CA LYS A 99 4.65 17.88 15.59
C LYS A 99 3.74 18.09 14.37
N MET A 100 4.31 18.24 13.16
CA MET A 100 3.54 18.47 11.94
C MET A 100 2.97 17.18 11.31
N THR A 101 3.43 16.01 11.74
CA THR A 101 2.93 14.71 11.29
C THR A 101 1.71 14.28 12.11
N GLY A 102 0.66 13.83 11.44
CA GLY A 102 -0.50 13.18 12.05
C GLY A 102 -0.48 11.70 11.70
N VAL A 103 -0.71 10.84 12.70
CA VAL A 103 -0.83 9.40 12.51
C VAL A 103 -2.15 8.95 13.10
N ILE A 104 -2.92 8.19 12.33
CA ILE A 104 -4.15 7.54 12.76
C ILE A 104 -3.86 6.06 12.95
N ALA A 105 -4.13 5.53 14.14
CA ALA A 105 -4.20 4.10 14.39
C ALA A 105 -5.62 3.62 14.07
N LEU A 106 -5.74 2.64 13.19
CA LEU A 106 -6.99 1.97 12.84
C LEU A 106 -6.91 0.54 13.34
N LYS A 107 -7.56 0.25 14.47
CA LYS A 107 -7.67 -1.11 14.97
C LYS A 107 -8.62 -1.90 14.07
N ILE A 108 -8.16 -3.04 13.57
CA ILE A 108 -8.95 -3.93 12.71
C ILE A 108 -10.05 -4.56 13.58
N GLN A 109 -11.31 -4.21 13.29
CA GLN A 109 -12.47 -4.82 13.94
C GLN A 109 -13.04 -5.95 13.08
N SER A 110 -13.06 -5.74 11.76
CA SER A 110 -13.44 -6.77 10.80
C SER A 110 -12.79 -6.50 9.45
N ALA A 111 -12.69 -7.54 8.62
CA ALA A 111 -12.18 -7.42 7.27
C ALA A 111 -12.91 -8.39 6.33
N ALA A 112 -13.08 -7.98 5.08
CA ALA A 112 -13.57 -8.84 4.00
C ALA A 112 -12.55 -8.80 2.85
N ALA A 113 -12.08 -9.96 2.42
CA ALA A 113 -11.10 -10.10 1.35
C ALA A 113 -11.69 -10.84 0.15
N LYS A 114 -11.22 -10.50 -1.05
CA LYS A 114 -11.58 -11.16 -2.30
C LYS A 114 -10.34 -11.38 -3.16
N ILE A 115 -10.26 -12.56 -3.77
CA ILE A 115 -9.22 -12.93 -4.74
C ILE A 115 -9.91 -13.37 -6.02
N SER A 116 -9.46 -12.84 -7.15
CA SER A 116 -9.83 -13.25 -8.50
C SER A 116 -8.54 -13.57 -9.26
N SER A 117 -8.42 -14.79 -9.78
CA SER A 117 -7.21 -15.28 -10.47
C SER A 117 -7.52 -16.22 -11.65
N GLY A 118 -8.75 -16.15 -12.16
CA GLY A 118 -9.27 -17.04 -13.19
C GLY A 118 -8.80 -16.71 -14.62
N LYS A 119 -9.13 -17.64 -15.52
CA LYS A 119 -9.15 -17.41 -16.97
C LYS A 119 -10.53 -16.85 -17.38
N PRO A 120 -10.70 -16.41 -18.64
CA PRO A 120 -12.04 -16.15 -19.17
C PRO A 120 -12.96 -17.35 -18.96
N ASP A 121 -14.20 -17.08 -18.56
CA ASP A 121 -15.28 -18.05 -18.42
C ASP A 121 -16.32 -17.69 -19.50
N ASP A 122 -16.07 -18.18 -20.71
CA ASP A 122 -16.91 -17.90 -21.88
C ASP A 122 -18.07 -18.90 -21.96
N GLU A 123 -19.19 -18.51 -22.58
CA GLU A 123 -20.28 -19.43 -22.87
C GLU A 123 -19.87 -20.40 -23.99
N GLU A 124 -20.46 -21.60 -24.06
CA GLU A 124 -20.06 -22.63 -25.04
C GLU A 124 -20.15 -22.12 -26.50
N GLU A 125 -21.17 -21.32 -26.81
CA GLU A 125 -21.35 -20.72 -28.14
C GLU A 125 -20.29 -19.69 -28.51
N ASP A 126 -19.67 -19.03 -27.52
CA ASP A 126 -18.64 -18.02 -27.75
C ASP A 126 -17.31 -18.65 -28.22
N TYR A 127 -17.05 -19.93 -27.93
CA TYR A 127 -15.80 -20.59 -28.31
C TYR A 127 -15.59 -20.73 -29.83
N GLU A 128 -16.66 -20.61 -30.63
CA GLU A 128 -16.58 -20.58 -32.09
C GLU A 128 -16.16 -19.20 -32.63
N ILE A 129 -16.23 -18.13 -31.82
CA ILE A 129 -15.83 -16.79 -32.23
C ILE A 129 -14.30 -16.75 -32.42
N PRO A 130 -13.78 -16.41 -33.61
CA PRO A 130 -12.36 -16.42 -33.90
C PRO A 130 -11.65 -15.16 -33.35
N VAL A 131 -11.79 -14.90 -32.06
CA VAL A 131 -11.12 -13.83 -31.33
C VAL A 131 -10.17 -14.43 -30.28
N TRP A 132 -9.08 -13.73 -30.02
CA TRP A 132 -8.17 -14.13 -28.94
C TRP A 132 -8.84 -13.90 -27.58
N ALA A 133 -8.71 -14.89 -26.68
CA ALA A 133 -9.14 -14.78 -25.30
C ALA A 133 -8.03 -15.29 -24.36
N GLY A 134 -7.86 -14.62 -23.23
CA GLY A 134 -6.79 -14.94 -22.29
C GLY A 134 -6.69 -13.95 -21.14
N VAL A 135 -5.51 -13.93 -20.52
CA VAL A 135 -5.19 -13.00 -19.43
C VAL A 135 -3.96 -12.22 -19.82
N LEU A 136 -4.03 -10.89 -19.73
CA LEU A 136 -2.89 -10.00 -19.81
C LEU A 136 -2.41 -9.69 -18.37
N PRO A 137 -1.28 -10.27 -17.91
CA PRO A 137 -0.80 -10.03 -16.55
C PRO A 137 -0.44 -8.56 -16.31
N VAL A 138 -0.72 -8.07 -15.10
CA VAL A 138 -0.30 -6.76 -14.63
C VAL A 138 0.63 -6.99 -13.43
N THR A 139 1.86 -6.49 -13.52
CA THR A 139 2.87 -6.65 -12.48
C THR A 139 3.37 -5.30 -12.00
N THR A 140 3.51 -5.13 -10.69
CA THR A 140 4.19 -3.96 -10.11
C THR A 140 5.60 -4.37 -9.70
N THR A 141 6.61 -3.73 -10.28
CA THR A 141 8.02 -4.04 -10.00
C THR A 141 8.75 -2.81 -9.48
N ILE A 142 9.53 -2.97 -8.41
CA ILE A 142 10.42 -1.93 -7.91
C ILE A 142 11.62 -1.82 -8.86
N GLY A 143 11.89 -0.61 -9.34
CA GLY A 143 12.95 -0.33 -10.31
C GLY A 143 14.37 -0.36 -9.73
N ALA A 144 15.32 0.08 -10.56
CA ALA A 144 16.70 0.29 -10.13
C ALA A 144 16.83 1.58 -9.30
N LEU A 145 17.87 1.67 -8.46
CA LEU A 145 18.19 2.89 -7.73
C LEU A 145 18.62 3.99 -8.71
N GLU A 146 18.08 5.17 -8.49
CA GLU A 146 18.45 6.40 -9.19
C GLU A 146 19.04 7.36 -8.16
N ASN A 147 20.25 7.85 -8.41
CA ASN A 147 20.93 8.76 -7.49
C ASN A 147 20.33 10.16 -7.58
N ASP A 148 20.24 10.85 -6.44
CA ASP A 148 20.02 12.30 -6.40
C ASP A 148 21.23 13.01 -7.02
N ASP A 149 21.00 14.04 -7.83
CA ASP A 149 22.02 14.92 -8.41
C ASP A 149 22.93 15.55 -7.34
N ARG A 150 22.46 15.63 -6.10
CA ARG A 150 23.18 16.17 -4.93
C ARG A 150 23.74 15.11 -4.00
N LEU A 151 23.72 13.83 -4.39
CA LEU A 151 24.30 12.77 -3.59
C LEU A 151 25.81 13.02 -3.37
N LEU A 152 26.25 12.94 -2.12
CA LEU A 152 27.65 13.18 -1.80
C LEU A 152 28.55 12.09 -2.43
N PRO A 153 29.75 12.43 -2.90
CA PRO A 153 30.70 11.44 -3.39
C PRO A 153 30.99 10.37 -2.33
N GLY A 154 30.87 9.09 -2.72
CA GLY A 154 31.08 7.94 -1.83
C GLY A 154 29.91 7.59 -0.90
N ALA A 155 28.76 8.26 -1.02
CA ALA A 155 27.55 7.89 -0.28
C ALA A 155 26.82 6.74 -0.99
N ASP A 156 27.24 5.50 -0.71
CA ASP A 156 26.63 4.30 -1.26
C ASP A 156 25.31 3.93 -0.57
N PRO A 157 24.32 3.36 -1.30
CA PRO A 157 23.11 2.84 -0.69
C PRO A 157 23.43 1.64 0.22
N SER A 158 22.74 1.57 1.36
CA SER A 158 22.83 0.46 2.31
C SER A 158 22.35 -0.86 1.69
N ASP A 159 22.76 -1.98 2.28
CA ASP A 159 22.30 -3.30 1.85
C ASP A 159 20.78 -3.43 1.91
N ALA A 160 20.15 -2.81 2.92
CA ALA A 160 18.70 -2.78 3.06
C ALA A 160 18.02 -2.08 1.87
N VAL A 161 18.56 -0.94 1.42
CA VAL A 161 18.05 -0.20 0.26
C VAL A 161 18.30 -0.98 -1.04
N ARG A 162 19.49 -1.57 -1.21
CA ARG A 162 19.81 -2.42 -2.39
C ARG A 162 18.87 -3.62 -2.49
N ALA A 163 18.50 -4.22 -1.36
CA ALA A 163 17.59 -5.36 -1.31
C ALA A 163 16.15 -5.04 -1.74
N LEU A 164 15.77 -3.77 -1.91
CA LEU A 164 14.45 -3.39 -2.42
C LEU A 164 14.34 -3.49 -3.94
N GLN A 165 15.45 -3.43 -4.68
CA GLN A 165 15.46 -3.35 -6.14
C GLN A 165 14.96 -4.64 -6.82
N ASN A 166 14.37 -4.48 -8.01
CA ASN A 166 13.98 -5.58 -8.91
C ASN A 166 13.02 -6.60 -8.29
N ARG A 167 12.25 -6.19 -7.27
CA ARG A 167 11.23 -7.02 -6.63
C ARG A 167 9.88 -6.76 -7.30
N THR A 168 9.20 -7.83 -7.69
CA THR A 168 7.78 -7.79 -8.05
C THR A 168 6.95 -7.93 -6.77
N LEU A 169 5.97 -7.04 -6.60
CA LEU A 169 5.06 -6.97 -5.45
C LEU A 169 3.82 -7.88 -5.62
#